data_AF-A0A1I5E1R2-F1
#
_entry.id   AF-A0A1I5E1R2-F1
#
_cell.length_a   1.000
_cell.length_b   1.000
_cell.length_c   1.000
_cell.angle_alpha   90.00
_cell.angle_beta   90.00
_cell.angle_gamma   90.00
#
_symmetry.space_group_name_H-M   'P 1'
#
loop_
_entity.id
_entity.type
_entity.pdbx_description
1 polymer ?
#
loop_
_entity_poly.entity_id
_entity_poly.type
_entity_poly.pdbx_seq_one_letter_code
_entity_poly.pdbx_strand_id
1 'polypeptide(L)'
;MTYQELKDFCNSLPESELSKNVILWREDEAITDISAEQLQEDHYIDVDNSEDGCFPASECKHLDPETKIKKVYDKGTPILHENF
;
A
#
# COMPACT_ATOMS: atom_id res chain seq x y z
N MET A 1 2.01 7.86 -9.67
CA MET A 1 3.36 8.17 -9.16
C MET A 1 4.11 6.87 -8.95
N THR A 2 5.34 6.76 -9.45
CA THR A 2 6.27 5.66 -9.17
C THR A 2 7.18 6.01 -7.99
N TYR A 3 7.87 5.03 -7.42
CA TYR A 3 8.87 5.30 -6.37
C TYR A 3 10.06 6.12 -6.86
N GLN A 4 10.39 6.05 -8.16
CA GLN A 4 11.43 6.90 -8.75
C GLN A 4 10.99 8.36 -8.75
N GLU A 5 9.76 8.65 -9.18
CA GLU A 5 9.19 10.01 -9.14
C GLU A 5 9.11 10.55 -7.70
N LEU A 6 8.71 9.71 -6.74
CA LEU A 6 8.68 10.09 -5.32
C LEU A 6 10.09 10.42 -4.79
N LYS A 7 11.08 9.58 -5.11
CA LYS A 7 12.48 9.81 -4.72
C LYS A 7 13.01 11.12 -5.29
N ASP A 8 12.76 11.39 -6.56
CA ASP A 8 13.23 12.61 -7.22
C ASP A 8 12.58 13.85 -6.61
N PHE A 9 11.28 13.79 -6.28
CA PHE A 9 10.61 14.84 -5.52
C PHE A 9 11.24 15.06 -4.15
N CYS A 10 11.40 14.01 -3.32
CA CYS A 10 11.98 14.14 -1.98
C CYS A 10 13.40 14.74 -2.02
N ASN A 11 14.23 14.33 -2.99
CA ASN A 11 15.59 14.85 -3.15
C ASN A 11 15.64 16.31 -3.64
N SER A 12 14.56 16.80 -4.25
CA SER A 12 14.45 18.20 -4.67
C SER A 12 14.08 19.15 -3.52
N LEU A 13 13.57 18.60 -2.40
CA LEU A 13 13.17 19.39 -1.24
C LEU A 13 14.41 19.86 -0.45
N PRO A 14 14.35 21.06 0.15
CA PRO A 14 15.37 21.48 1.11
C PRO A 14 15.31 20.60 2.36
N GLU A 15 16.46 20.39 3.01
CA GLU A 15 16.61 19.50 4.16
C GLU A 15 15.64 19.82 5.31
N SER A 16 15.25 21.10 5.47
CA SER A 16 14.27 21.56 6.46
C SER A 16 12.86 20.98 6.26
N GLU A 17 12.53 20.49 5.08
CA GLU A 17 11.24 19.87 4.77
C GLU A 17 11.25 18.37 5.06
N LEU A 18 12.42 17.72 5.10
CA LEU A 18 12.55 16.26 5.27
C LEU A 18 12.14 15.77 6.67
N SER A 19 12.06 16.67 7.65
CA SER A 19 11.59 16.35 9.00
C SER A 19 10.08 16.48 9.17
N LYS A 20 9.33 16.89 8.14
CA LYS A 20 7.87 17.00 8.18
C LYS A 20 7.23 15.64 7.91
N ASN A 21 6.07 15.42 8.51
CA ASN A 21 5.29 14.21 8.25
C ASN A 21 4.78 14.19 6.80
N VAL A 22 4.80 13.01 6.19
CA VAL A 22 4.14 12.77 4.91
C VAL A 22 2.63 12.72 5.16
N ILE A 23 1.85 13.35 4.28
CA ILE A 23 0.39 13.36 4.35
C ILE A 23 -0.16 12.78 3.05
N LEU A 24 -0.99 11.74 3.14
CA LEU A 24 -1.80 11.29 2.02
C LEU A 24 -3.14 12.01 2.09
N TRP A 25 -3.38 12.88 1.12
CA TRP A 25 -4.61 13.65 1.01
C TRP A 25 -5.62 12.90 0.12
N ARG A 26 -6.79 12.57 0.67
CA ARG A 26 -7.97 12.05 -0.03
C ARG A 26 -9.07 13.12 -0.01
N GLU A 27 -10.15 12.95 -0.77
CA GLU A 27 -11.17 14.00 -0.96
C GLU A 27 -11.82 14.45 0.36
N ASP A 28 -11.97 13.54 1.31
CA ASP A 28 -12.67 13.68 2.58
C ASP A 28 -11.76 13.54 3.82
N GLU A 29 -10.51 13.11 3.64
CA GLU A 29 -9.59 12.84 4.75
C GLU A 29 -8.12 13.15 4.44
N ALA A 30 -7.36 13.41 5.51
CA ALA A 30 -5.92 13.60 5.48
C ALA A 30 -5.26 12.58 6.40
N ILE A 31 -4.56 11.61 5.81
CA ILE A 31 -3.93 10.53 6.54
C ILE A 31 -2.51 10.92 6.84
N THR A 32 -2.17 10.90 8.13
CA THR A 32 -0.88 11.36 8.65
C THR A 32 -0.04 10.26 9.27
N ASP A 33 -0.64 9.10 9.54
CA ASP A 33 0.05 7.91 10.05
C ASP A 33 0.24 6.92 8.90
N ILE A 34 1.37 7.05 8.21
CA ILE A 34 1.71 6.26 7.05
C ILE A 34 3.09 5.67 7.26
N SER A 35 3.22 4.37 7.03
CA SER A 35 4.49 3.66 6.97
C SER A 35 4.86 3.33 5.52
N ALA A 36 6.16 3.27 5.24
CA ALA A 36 6.66 2.78 3.97
C ALA A 36 7.30 1.41 4.21
N GLU A 37 6.84 0.40 3.49
CA GLU A 37 7.35 -0.95 3.63
C GLU A 37 7.43 -1.69 2.29
N GLN A 38 8.03 -2.87 2.32
CA GLN A 38 7.93 -3.82 1.22
C GLN A 38 7.06 -4.98 1.66
N LEU A 39 6.14 -5.40 0.80
CA LEU A 39 5.26 -6.53 1.09
C LEU A 39 6.07 -7.78 1.41
N GLN A 40 5.74 -8.45 2.52
CA GLN A 40 6.42 -9.67 2.94
C GLN A 40 5.93 -10.92 2.20
N GLU A 41 4.78 -10.81 1.54
CA GLU A 41 4.08 -11.88 0.82
C GLU A 41 3.42 -11.33 -0.46
N ASP A 42 3.06 -12.22 -1.39
CA ASP A 42 2.17 -11.88 -2.50
C ASP A 42 0.81 -11.44 -1.91
N HIS A 43 0.17 -10.44 -2.51
CA HIS A 43 -1.13 -9.94 -2.08
C HIS A 43 -2.19 -10.14 -3.15
N TYR A 44 -3.40 -10.43 -2.70
CA TYR A 44 -4.54 -10.83 -3.50
C TYR A 44 -5.75 -9.96 -3.18
N ILE A 45 -6.68 -9.88 -4.12
CA ILE A 45 -8.03 -9.38 -3.90
C ILE A 45 -9.04 -10.51 -4.10
N ASP A 46 -10.16 -10.44 -3.41
CA ASP A 46 -11.37 -11.16 -3.82
C ASP A 46 -11.94 -10.45 -5.04
N VAL A 47 -12.11 -11.18 -6.14
CA VAL A 47 -12.65 -10.63 -7.39
C VAL A 47 -14.10 -10.23 -7.24
N ASP A 48 -14.86 -10.97 -6.43
CA ASP A 48 -16.30 -10.72 -6.24
C ASP A 48 -16.53 -9.62 -5.18
N ASN A 49 -15.55 -9.35 -4.30
CA ASN A 49 -15.59 -8.31 -3.25
C ASN A 49 -14.33 -7.41 -3.27
N SER A 50 -13.99 -6.84 -4.42
CA SER A 50 -12.71 -6.10 -4.57
C SER A 50 -12.62 -4.82 -3.72
N GLU A 51 -13.73 -4.35 -3.16
CA GLU A 51 -13.79 -3.17 -2.28
C GLU A 51 -13.26 -3.47 -0.87
N ASP A 52 -13.16 -4.75 -0.47
CA ASP A 52 -12.65 -5.16 0.85
C ASP A 52 -11.13 -5.00 0.97
N GLY A 53 -10.46 -4.63 -0.12
CA GLY A 53 -9.02 -4.39 -0.15
C GLY A 53 -8.18 -5.62 -0.47
N CYS A 54 -6.89 -5.52 -0.17
CA CYS A 54 -5.89 -6.54 -0.47
C CYS A 54 -5.52 -7.31 0.79
N PHE A 55 -5.30 -8.62 0.66
CA PHE A 55 -4.85 -9.48 1.77
C PHE A 55 -3.63 -10.32 1.37
N PRO A 56 -2.79 -10.73 2.34
CA PRO A 56 -1.59 -11.52 2.09
C PRO A 56 -1.92 -12.97 1.71
N ALA A 57 -1.00 -13.61 0.98
CA ALA A 57 -1.10 -15.02 0.58
C ALA A 57 -1.41 -15.97 1.76
N SER A 58 -0.86 -15.69 2.94
CA SER A 58 -1.05 -16.49 4.15
C SER A 58 -2.48 -16.50 4.69
N GLU A 59 -3.33 -15.55 4.28
CA GLU A 59 -4.75 -15.48 4.62
C GLU A 59 -5.64 -16.23 3.63
N CYS A 60 -5.17 -16.49 2.41
CA CYS A 60 -5.91 -17.26 1.39
C CYS A 60 -6.36 -18.64 1.88
N LYS A 61 -5.64 -19.24 2.82
CA LYS A 61 -5.95 -20.57 3.41
C LYS A 61 -7.26 -20.60 4.21
N HIS A 62 -7.78 -19.43 4.57
CA HIS A 62 -9.02 -19.27 5.35
C HIS A 62 -10.23 -18.94 4.49
N LEU A 63 -10.05 -18.84 3.16
CA LEU A 63 -11.12 -18.52 2.23
C LEU A 63 -11.95 -19.76 1.86
N ASP A 64 -13.19 -19.51 1.46
CA ASP A 64 -14.04 -20.55 0.91
C ASP A 64 -13.45 -21.06 -0.43
N PRO A 65 -13.55 -22.36 -0.74
CA PRO A 65 -12.97 -22.92 -1.97
C PRO A 65 -13.51 -22.29 -3.26
N GLU A 66 -14.69 -21.66 -3.20
CA GLU A 66 -15.33 -21.01 -4.34
C GLU A 66 -14.89 -19.54 -4.51
N THR A 67 -14.18 -18.96 -3.54
CA THR A 67 -13.71 -17.58 -3.59
C THR A 67 -12.74 -17.40 -4.76
N LYS A 68 -13.08 -16.49 -5.69
CA LYS A 68 -12.22 -16.17 -6.83
C LYS A 68 -11.23 -15.10 -6.40
N ILE A 69 -9.97 -15.51 -6.21
CA ILE A 69 -8.90 -14.57 -5.87
C ILE A 69 -8.06 -14.21 -7.08
N LYS A 70 -7.55 -12.97 -7.10
CA LYS A 70 -6.60 -12.49 -8.11
C LYS A 70 -5.39 -11.88 -7.43
N LYS A 71 -4.19 -12.33 -7.80
CA LYS A 71 -2.95 -11.67 -7.37
C LYS A 71 -2.87 -10.27 -7.97
N VAL A 72 -2.58 -9.29 -7.12
CA VAL A 72 -2.44 -7.88 -7.51
C VAL A 72 -1.03 -7.35 -7.27
N TYR A 73 -0.35 -7.82 -6.22
CA TYR A 73 1.01 -7.40 -5.91
C TYR A 73 1.89 -8.59 -5.58
N ASP A 74 3.14 -8.52 -6.01
CA ASP A 74 4.17 -9.51 -5.70
C ASP A 74 4.83 -9.18 -4.35
N LYS A 75 5.32 -10.21 -3.65
CA LYS A 75 6.24 -10.04 -2.53
C LYS A 75 7.40 -9.11 -2.93
N GLY A 76 7.72 -8.17 -2.03
CA GLY A 76 8.77 -7.18 -2.23
C GLY A 76 8.29 -5.89 -2.91
N THR A 77 7.04 -5.85 -3.40
CA THR A 77 6.45 -4.61 -3.93
C THR A 77 6.49 -3.53 -2.84
N PRO A 78 7.07 -2.36 -3.11
CA PRO A 78 7.11 -1.26 -2.16
C PRO A 78 5.72 -0.60 -2.07
N ILE A 79 5.24 -0.34 -0.85
CA ILE A 79 3.95 0.30 -0.59
C ILE A 79 4.03 1.39 0.47
N LEU A 80 3.07 2.31 0.43
CA LEU A 80 2.75 3.21 1.53
C LEU A 80 1.50 2.64 2.20
N HIS A 81 1.62 2.31 3.48
CA HIS A 81 0.58 1.66 4.27
C HIS A 81 0.03 2.65 5.30
N GLU A 82 -1.28 2.83 5.32
CA GLU A 82 -1.97 3.61 6.35
C GLU A 82 -2.12 2.78 7.62
N ASN A 83 -1.61 3.27 8.75
CA ASN A 83 -1.73 2.57 10.02
C ASN A 83 -3.08 2.98 10.67
N PHE A 84 -4.00 2.02 10.83
CA PHE A 84 -5.31 2.20 11.47
C PHE A 84 -5.30 1.87 12.96
#